data_AF-A0A7I8VSG2-F1
#
_entry.id   AF-A0A7I8VSG2-F1
#
_cell.length_a   1.000
_cell.length_b   1.000
_cell.length_c   1.000
_cell.angle_alpha   90.00
_cell.angle_beta   90.00
_cell.angle_gamma   90.00
#
_symmetry.space_group_name_H-M   'P 1'
#
loop_
_entity.id
_entity.type
_entity.pdbx_description
1 polymer ?
#
loop_
_entity_poly.entity_id
_entity_poly.type
_entity_poly.pdbx_seq_one_letter_code
_entity_poly.pdbx_strand_id
1 'polypeptide(L)'
;MSGKSHKEYSDEVFKLTLERNLVYLTEHLELQGLFLTRLQELKIIDGNQVDDIKQQGVRYKMATSLLDKMIRKAHLLGPFLLALDQDGQTHIRKKIENYLPLAEKELQDKKDEEDRLKEKFGIR
;
A
#
# COMPACT_ATOMS: atom_id res chain seq x y z
N MET A 1 15.41 26.81 -2.78
CA MET A 1 14.07 26.26 -2.48
C MET A 1 14.28 24.90 -1.85
N SER A 2 14.03 24.77 -0.56
CA SER A 2 14.33 23.54 0.21
C SER A 2 13.39 22.42 -0.22
N GLY A 3 13.94 21.32 -0.74
CA GLY A 3 13.19 20.13 -1.12
C GLY A 3 12.47 19.58 0.12
N LYS A 4 11.15 19.36 0.00
CA LYS A 4 10.40 18.66 1.03
C LYS A 4 11.02 17.26 1.17
N SER A 5 11.76 17.03 2.25
CA SER A 5 12.16 15.71 2.69
C SER A 5 10.88 14.89 2.79
N HIS A 6 10.69 13.93 1.88
CA HIS A 6 9.64 12.94 2.04
C HIS A 6 10.04 12.12 3.25
N LYS A 7 9.24 12.21 4.32
CA LYS A 7 9.35 11.32 5.46
C LYS A 7 9.28 9.88 4.93
N GLU A 8 10.34 9.12 5.13
CA GLU A 8 10.35 7.68 4.84
C GLU A 8 9.57 6.98 5.95
N TYR A 9 8.51 6.26 5.58
CA TYR A 9 7.75 5.41 6.50
C TYR A 9 8.24 3.97 6.38
N SER A 10 8.05 3.17 7.43
CA SER A 10 8.44 1.76 7.42
C SER A 10 7.48 0.89 6.59
N ASP A 11 7.94 -0.30 6.22
CA ASP A 11 7.13 -1.30 5.52
C ASP A 11 5.87 -1.69 6.31
N GLU A 12 5.93 -1.72 7.64
CA GLU A 12 4.77 -1.98 8.50
C GLU A 12 3.71 -0.88 8.39
N VAL A 13 4.13 0.39 8.32
CA VAL A 13 3.21 1.52 8.11
C VAL A 13 2.51 1.38 6.77
N PHE A 14 3.26 1.04 5.72
CA PHE A 14 2.72 0.84 4.37
C PHE A 14 1.75 -0.33 4.31
N LYS A 15 2.12 -1.46 4.90
CA LYS A 15 1.29 -2.65 4.98
C LYS A 15 -0.03 -2.34 5.69
N LEU A 16 0.05 -1.73 6.89
CA LEU A 16 -1.13 -1.35 7.66
C LEU A 16 -2.00 -0.34 6.88
N THR A 17 -1.38 0.60 6.17
CA THR A 17 -2.11 1.56 5.33
C THR A 17 -2.92 0.88 4.23
N LEU A 18 -2.32 -0.08 3.52
CA LEU A 18 -3.02 -0.84 2.48
C LEU A 18 -4.14 -1.71 3.07
N GLU A 19 -3.87 -2.40 4.18
CA GLU A 19 -4.85 -3.26 4.87
C GLU A 19 -6.05 -2.45 5.38
N ARG A 20 -5.82 -1.30 6.02
CA ARG A 20 -6.89 -0.44 6.55
C ARG A 20 -7.74 0.21 5.46
N ASN A 21 -7.18 0.37 4.26
CA ASN A 21 -7.89 0.95 3.13
C ASN A 21 -8.33 -0.10 2.09
N LEU A 22 -8.17 -1.40 2.38
CA LEU A 22 -8.35 -2.49 1.40
C LEU A 22 -9.70 -2.42 0.68
N VAL A 23 -10.79 -2.20 1.42
CA VAL A 23 -12.14 -2.10 0.84
C VAL A 23 -12.22 -0.96 -0.17
N TYR A 24 -11.85 0.26 0.24
CA TYR A 24 -11.85 1.43 -0.62
C TYR A 24 -10.94 1.23 -1.84
N LEU A 25 -9.71 0.74 -1.62
CA LEU A 25 -8.77 0.50 -2.71
C LEU A 25 -9.32 -0.53 -3.70
N THR A 26 -9.95 -1.60 -3.24
CA THR A 26 -10.54 -2.62 -4.12
C THR A 26 -11.73 -2.08 -4.92
N GLU A 27 -12.49 -1.15 -4.35
CA GLU A 27 -13.64 -0.53 -5.00
C GLU A 27 -13.27 0.54 -6.03
N HIS A 28 -12.15 1.24 -5.83
CA HIS A 28 -11.78 2.41 -6.63
C HIS A 28 -10.57 2.20 -7.54
N LEU A 29 -9.76 1.16 -7.33
CA LEU A 29 -8.60 0.88 -8.17
C LEU A 29 -9.04 0.46 -9.57
N GLU A 30 -8.67 1.28 -10.55
CA GLU A 30 -8.93 1.01 -11.94
C GLU A 30 -7.78 0.18 -12.52
N LEU A 31 -8.12 -1.02 -12.98
CA LEU A 31 -7.18 -1.97 -13.58
C LEU A 31 -7.32 -2.05 -15.11
N GLN A 32 -8.13 -1.16 -15.69
CA GLN A 32 -8.30 -1.07 -17.13
C GLN A 32 -7.11 -0.32 -17.76
N GLY A 33 -6.92 -0.50 -19.08
CA GLY A 33 -5.88 0.22 -19.82
C GLY A 33 -4.46 -0.29 -19.55
N LEU A 34 -3.52 0.65 -19.35
CA LEU A 34 -2.08 0.38 -19.26
C LEU A 34 -1.55 0.26 -17.83
N PHE A 35 -2.41 0.34 -16.80
CA PHE A 35 -1.96 0.38 -15.41
C PHE A 35 -1.13 -0.86 -15.02
N LEU A 36 -1.60 -2.08 -15.33
CA LEU A 36 -0.84 -3.31 -15.06
C LEU A 36 0.48 -3.36 -15.83
N THR A 37 0.52 -2.86 -17.06
CA THR A 37 1.76 -2.73 -17.86
C THR A 37 2.75 -1.79 -17.16
N ARG A 38 2.26 -0.66 -16.64
CA ARG A 38 3.09 0.31 -15.92
C ARG A 38 3.65 -0.25 -14.62
N LEU A 39 2.84 -1.03 -13.88
CA LEU A 39 3.33 -1.75 -12.70
C LEU A 39 4.44 -2.75 -13.08
N GLN A 40 4.36 -3.37 -14.25
CA GLN A 40 5.40 -4.26 -14.77
C GLN A 40 6.68 -3.50 -15.16
N GLU A 41 6.56 -2.37 -15.85
CA GLU A 41 7.70 -1.51 -16.23
C GLU A 41 8.45 -0.98 -15.01
N LEU A 42 7.72 -0.65 -13.94
CA LEU A 42 8.27 -0.23 -12.66
C LEU A 42 8.78 -1.40 -11.80
N LYS A 43 8.77 -2.63 -12.34
CA LYS A 43 9.20 -3.87 -11.66
C LYS A 43 8.45 -4.14 -10.34
N ILE A 44 7.22 -3.64 -10.22
CA ILE A 44 6.36 -3.87 -9.07
C ILE A 44 5.76 -5.27 -9.16
N ILE A 45 5.37 -5.68 -10.37
CA ILE A 45 4.90 -7.03 -10.71
C ILE A 45 5.66 -7.55 -11.93
N ASP A 46 5.70 -8.86 -12.11
CA ASP A 46 6.26 -9.50 -13.32
C ASP A 46 5.16 -9.92 -14.30
N GLY A 47 5.55 -10.43 -15.47
CA GLY A 47 4.60 -10.85 -16.51
C GLY A 47 3.65 -11.97 -16.07
N ASN A 48 4.14 -12.95 -15.31
CA ASN A 48 3.31 -14.03 -14.79
C ASN A 48 2.25 -13.47 -13.81
N GLN A 49 2.65 -12.51 -12.98
CA GLN A 49 1.73 -11.84 -12.05
C GLN A 49 0.68 -10.99 -12.76
N VAL A 50 1.03 -10.35 -13.89
CA VAL A 50 0.06 -9.65 -14.75
C VAL A 50 -0.99 -10.63 -15.27
N ASP A 51 -0.55 -11.79 -15.78
CA ASP A 51 -1.43 -12.81 -16.30
C ASP A 51 -2.34 -13.41 -15.21
N ASP A 52 -1.79 -13.73 -14.04
CA ASP A 52 -2.53 -14.21 -12.86
C ASP A 52 -3.64 -13.23 -12.43
N ILE A 53 -3.34 -11.93 -12.46
CA ILE A 53 -4.31 -10.87 -12.14
C ILE A 53 -5.39 -10.85 -13.21
N LYS A 54 -5.03 -10.83 -14.50
CA LYS A 54 -5.99 -10.80 -15.61
C LYS A 54 -6.91 -12.03 -15.63
N GLN A 55 -6.39 -13.21 -15.30
CA GLN A 55 -7.15 -14.46 -15.23
C GLN A 55 -8.28 -14.44 -14.20
N GLN A 56 -8.26 -13.54 -13.21
CA GLN A 56 -9.36 -13.40 -12.25
C GLN A 56 -10.68 -12.98 -12.92
N GLY A 57 -10.63 -12.33 -14.10
CA GLY A 57 -11.76 -12.01 -14.97
C GLY A 57 -12.78 -10.99 -14.43
N VAL A 58 -12.78 -10.71 -13.13
CA VAL A 58 -13.69 -9.79 -12.45
C VAL A 58 -12.88 -8.68 -11.79
N ARG A 59 -13.15 -7.41 -12.12
CA ARG A 59 -12.40 -6.24 -11.65
C ARG A 59 -12.10 -6.28 -10.14
N TYR A 60 -13.11 -6.58 -9.33
CA TYR A 60 -12.95 -6.69 -7.88
C TYR A 60 -11.88 -7.72 -7.49
N LYS A 61 -11.96 -8.95 -8.02
CA LYS A 61 -10.99 -10.02 -7.76
C LYS A 61 -9.60 -9.68 -8.28
N MET A 62 -9.52 -9.00 -9.42
CA MET A 62 -8.26 -8.50 -9.97
C MET A 62 -7.61 -7.49 -9.01
N ALA A 63 -8.38 -6.53 -8.50
CA ALA A 63 -7.93 -5.51 -7.56
C ALA A 63 -7.48 -6.12 -6.22
N THR A 64 -8.25 -7.06 -5.68
CA THR A 64 -7.85 -7.82 -4.48
C THR A 64 -6.54 -8.56 -4.70
N SER A 65 -6.40 -9.28 -5.83
CA SER A 65 -5.18 -10.03 -6.16
C SER A 65 -3.95 -9.10 -6.27
N LEU A 66 -4.11 -7.94 -6.89
CA LEU A 66 -3.03 -6.94 -6.96
C LEU A 66 -2.68 -6.39 -5.57
N LEU A 67 -3.67 -5.99 -4.78
CA LEU A 67 -3.46 -5.40 -3.46
C LEU A 67 -2.81 -6.41 -2.49
N ASP A 68 -3.19 -7.68 -2.53
CA ASP A 68 -2.55 -8.75 -1.76
C ASP A 68 -1.06 -8.89 -2.11
N LYS A 69 -0.69 -8.74 -3.38
CA LYS A 69 0.72 -8.73 -3.80
C LYS A 69 1.43 -7.46 -3.30
N MET A 70 0.76 -6.31 -3.33
CA MET A 70 1.31 -5.04 -2.84
C MET A 70 1.56 -5.05 -1.33
N ILE A 71 0.66 -5.63 -0.53
CA ILE A 71 0.82 -5.80 0.91
C ILE A 71 2.10 -6.61 1.25
N ARG A 72 2.46 -7.59 0.40
CA ARG A 72 3.71 -8.38 0.55
C ARG A 72 4.95 -7.68 0.00
N LYS A 73 4.77 -6.61 -0.76
CA LYS A 73 5.82 -5.80 -1.41
C LYS A 73 5.76 -4.35 -0.92
N ALA A 74 5.54 -4.16 0.38
CA ALA A 74 5.37 -2.85 1.01
C ALA A 74 6.51 -1.86 0.68
N HIS A 75 7.75 -2.34 0.62
CA HIS A 75 8.93 -1.56 0.17
C HIS A 75 8.78 -0.92 -1.22
N LEU A 76 7.86 -1.40 -2.06
CA LEU A 76 7.56 -0.83 -3.38
C LEU A 76 6.42 0.21 -3.35
N LEU A 77 6.02 0.71 -2.18
CA LEU A 77 4.94 1.69 -2.10
C LEU A 77 5.28 2.98 -2.87
N GLY A 78 6.50 3.49 -2.79
CA GLY A 78 6.93 4.67 -3.56
C GLY A 78 6.69 4.51 -5.07
N PRO A 79 7.27 3.47 -5.72
CA PRO A 79 6.96 3.12 -7.10
C PRO A 79 5.47 2.93 -7.38
N PHE A 80 4.71 2.33 -6.45
CA PHE A 80 3.26 2.15 -6.61
C PHE A 80 2.49 3.48 -6.63
N LEU A 81 2.84 4.42 -5.74
CA LEU A 81 2.25 5.77 -5.73
C LEU A 81 2.59 6.54 -7.00
N LEU A 82 3.80 6.38 -7.53
CA LEU A 82 4.20 6.94 -8.82
C LEU A 82 3.36 6.36 -9.96
N ALA A 83 3.14 5.04 -9.98
CA ALA A 83 2.31 4.39 -10.98
C ALA A 83 0.87 4.92 -10.97
N LEU A 84 0.28 5.08 -9.78
CA LEU A 84 -1.05 5.65 -9.59
C LEU A 84 -1.14 7.08 -10.13
N ASP A 85 -0.11 7.89 -9.89
CA ASP A 85 -0.06 9.27 -10.38
C ASP A 85 0.03 9.35 -11.90
N GLN A 86 0.92 8.55 -12.50
CA GLN A 86 1.13 8.48 -13.94
C GLN A 86 -0.10 7.95 -14.69
N ASP A 87 -0.93 7.15 -14.02
CA ASP A 87 -2.17 6.60 -14.56
C ASP A 87 -3.40 7.52 -14.32
N GLY A 88 -3.21 8.65 -13.64
CA GLY A 88 -4.29 9.59 -13.31
C GLY A 88 -5.16 9.17 -12.12
N GLN A 89 -4.78 8.09 -11.42
CA GLN A 89 -5.45 7.61 -10.21
C GLN A 89 -5.03 8.40 -8.95
N THR A 90 -4.87 9.72 -9.08
CA THR A 90 -4.36 10.62 -8.03
C THR A 90 -5.22 10.62 -6.77
N HIS A 91 -6.52 10.35 -6.90
CA HIS A 91 -7.44 10.25 -5.76
C HIS A 91 -7.10 9.06 -4.84
N ILE A 92 -6.67 7.93 -5.42
CA ILE A 92 -6.19 6.75 -4.69
C ILE A 92 -4.85 7.04 -4.03
N ARG A 93 -3.91 7.61 -4.79
CA ARG A 93 -2.61 8.04 -4.25
C ARG A 93 -2.80 8.92 -3.02
N LYS A 94 -3.62 9.97 -3.11
CA LYS A 94 -3.91 10.89 -2.01
C LYS A 94 -4.55 10.17 -0.83
N LYS A 95 -5.46 9.22 -1.07
CA LYS A 95 -6.07 8.41 -0.01
C LYS A 95 -5.01 7.65 0.79
N ILE A 96 -4.06 7.02 0.10
CA ILE A 96 -2.93 6.30 0.73
C ILE A 96 -2.05 7.29 1.50
N GLU A 97 -1.58 8.36 0.85
CA GLU A 97 -0.68 9.36 1.45
C GLU A 97 -1.28 10.00 2.72
N ASN A 98 -2.59 10.29 2.72
CA ASN A 98 -3.29 10.85 3.88
C ASN A 98 -3.40 9.88 5.06
N TYR A 99 -3.32 8.57 4.81
CA TYR A 99 -3.45 7.56 5.85
C TYR A 99 -2.10 7.11 6.44
N LEU A 100 -0.98 7.34 5.73
CA LEU A 100 0.37 7.01 6.21
C LEU A 100 0.67 7.54 7.63
N PRO A 101 0.40 8.82 7.97
CA PRO A 101 0.66 9.32 9.32
C PRO A 101 -0.23 8.67 10.38
N LEU A 102 -1.46 8.27 10.00
CA LEU A 102 -2.40 7.63 10.92
C LEU A 102 -1.96 6.19 11.23
N ALA A 103 -1.50 5.46 10.22
CA ALA A 103 -0.96 4.12 10.38
C ALA A 103 0.33 4.12 11.22
N GLU A 104 1.23 5.09 11.01
CA GLU A 104 2.43 5.25 11.83
C GLU A 104 2.08 5.52 13.29
N LYS A 105 1.13 6.43 13.54
CA LYS A 105 0.66 6.70 14.90
C LYS A 105 0.02 5.47 15.53
N GLU A 106 -0.82 4.73 14.80
CA GLU A 106 -1.46 3.50 15.32
C GLU A 106 -0.41 2.45 15.73
N LEU A 107 0.67 2.30 14.95
CA LEU A 107 1.76 1.37 15.30
C LEU A 107 2.54 1.85 16.52
N GLN A 108 2.81 3.15 16.62
CA GLN A 108 3.47 3.72 17.81
C GLN A 108 2.60 3.56 19.06
N ASP A 109 1.31 3.88 19.00
CA ASP A 109 0.38 3.76 20.11
C ASP A 109 0.29 2.30 20.61
N LYS A 110 0.30 1.32 19.69
CA LYS A 110 0.34 -0.11 20.05
C LYS A 110 1.63 -0.52 20.74
N LYS A 111 2.78 -0.02 20.26
CA LYS A 111 4.07 -0.30 20.87
C LYS A 111 4.17 0.30 22.27
N ASP A 112 3.72 1.53 22.44
CA ASP A 112 3.70 2.21 23.74
C ASP A 112 2.81 1.47 24.74
N GLU A 113 1.67 0.94 24.29
CA GLU A 113 0.79 0.13 25.14
C GLU A 113 1.41 -1.24 25.47
N GLU A 114 2.07 -1.90 24.51
CA GLU A 114 2.77 -3.16 24.75
C GLU A 114 3.89 -2.98 25.78
N ASP A 115 4.69 -1.92 25.65
CA ASP A 115 5.78 -1.59 26.58
C ASP A 115 5.22 -1.29 27.99
N ARG A 116 4.12 -0.54 28.10
CA ARG A 116 3.41 -0.30 29.37
C ARG A 116 2.92 -1.59 30.02
N LEU A 117 2.37 -2.53 29.23
CA LEU A 117 1.89 -3.81 29.75
C LEU A 117 3.06 -4.68 30.22
N LYS A 118 4.17 -4.72 29.47
CA LYS A 118 5.40 -5.43 29.89
C LYS A 118 5.93 -4.90 31.21
N GLU A 119 6.00 -3.58 31.38
CA GLU A 119 6.40 -2.93 32.63
C GLU A 119 5.43 -3.27 33.78
N LYS A 120 4.12 -3.18 33.55
CA LYS A 120 3.10 -3.43 34.57
C LYS A 120 3.08 -4.89 35.05
N PHE A 121 3.30 -5.84 34.16
CA PHE A 121 3.23 -7.28 34.47
C PHE A 121 4.60 -7.95 34.67
N GLY A 122 5.70 -7.19 34.58
CA GLY A 122 7.05 -7.73 34.74
C GLY A 122 7.45 -8.78 33.69
N ILE A 123 6.80 -8.74 32.52
CA ILE A 123 7.07 -9.67 31.41
C ILE A 123 8.27 -9.11 30.65
N ARG A 124 9.42 -9.78 30.77
CA ARG A 124 10.65 -9.46 30.01
C ARG A 124 10.65 -10.14 28.66
#